data_AF-A0A7T9I2B5-F1
#
_entry.id   AF-A0A7T9I2B5-F1
#
_cell.length_a   1.000
_cell.length_b   1.000
_cell.length_c   1.000
_cell.angle_alpha   90.00
_cell.angle_beta   90.00
_cell.angle_gamma   90.00
#
_symmetry.space_group_name_H-M   'P 1'
#
loop_
_entity.id
_entity.type
_entity.pdbx_description
1 polymer ?
#
loop_
_entity_poly.entity_id
_entity_poly.type
_entity_poly.pdbx_seq_one_letter_code
_entity_poly.pdbx_strand_id
1 'polypeptide(L)'
;MKADNNEMKIINEQIRLILHKHSLAVFLIITFLLVGSFFYIVSLSFNGSKNSPVDANNLPDEITQLKSELAVVKDQKNRLEEEYNKLNNNNPRILTVLPVDSGVNPPYTLIHGRQFEFSFKLLSGDIETWTLPIESYERSYFRGEYLRTLAPEIIQEQYSIYNNYVNFCNAMVAAGVNVNCENYLSSTLRSVKEFENENSIPRININLNGVNENFYDYTFFINSGPFINVVKPIKDAATDDYAIIEELFNIIKQGPVYVKEIKETPRYPIETLTGGGGDCEDTSILMASLLKAVDPNWEVKLYYIDGDNPKSPEKINHVIVYVDTGKVQTFIETTSKGEMNPYVNGVHGYPVTVA
;
A
#
# COMPACT_ATOMS: atom_id res chain seq x y z
N MET A 1 32.76 4.59 -17.28
CA MET A 1 32.07 3.41 -16.74
C MET A 1 30.61 3.79 -16.51
N LYS A 2 29.69 3.26 -17.30
CA LYS A 2 28.24 3.44 -17.07
C LYS A 2 27.83 2.31 -16.14
N ALA A 3 27.49 2.63 -14.89
CA ALA A 3 26.76 1.69 -14.07
C ALA A 3 25.41 1.42 -14.75
N ASP A 4 25.00 0.16 -14.78
CA ASP A 4 23.71 -0.24 -15.34
C ASP A 4 22.60 0.46 -14.53
N ASN A 5 21.65 1.11 -15.22
CA ASN A 5 20.53 1.81 -14.59
C ASN A 5 19.72 0.88 -13.66
N ASN A 6 19.78 -0.44 -13.90
CA ASN A 6 19.15 -1.43 -13.03
C ASN A 6 19.86 -1.59 -11.68
N GLU A 7 21.19 -1.53 -11.63
CA GLU A 7 21.95 -1.65 -10.37
C GLU A 7 21.70 -0.45 -9.45
N MET A 8 21.62 0.76 -10.01
CA MET A 8 21.32 1.97 -9.24
C MET A 8 19.88 2.00 -8.72
N LYS A 9 18.92 1.42 -9.45
CA LYS A 9 17.53 1.28 -8.98
C LYS A 9 17.43 0.33 -7.80
N ILE A 10 18.15 -0.80 -7.84
CA ILE A 10 18.20 -1.80 -6.77
C ILE A 10 18.85 -1.22 -5.50
N ILE A 11 19.96 -0.48 -5.64
CA ILE A 11 20.65 0.13 -4.50
C ILE A 11 19.77 1.19 -3.82
N ASN A 12 19.05 2.02 -4.59
CA ASN A 12 18.16 3.04 -4.03
C ASN A 12 16.95 2.43 -3.31
N GLU A 13 16.37 1.34 -3.84
CA GLU A 13 15.31 0.57 -3.17
C GLU A 13 15.81 -0.02 -1.84
N GLN A 14 17.01 -0.62 -1.83
CA GLN A 14 17.58 -1.19 -0.60
C GLN A 14 17.87 -0.15 0.47
N ILE A 15 18.41 1.02 0.10
CA ILE A 15 18.66 2.12 1.04
C ILE A 15 17.33 2.64 1.60
N ARG A 16 16.30 2.81 0.76
CA ARG A 16 14.98 3.27 1.20
C ARG A 16 14.32 2.30 2.18
N LEU A 17 14.42 0.99 1.92
CA LEU A 17 13.95 -0.07 2.82
C LEU A 17 14.67 -0.06 4.18
N ILE A 18 15.99 0.15 4.20
CA ILE A 18 16.79 0.22 5.43
C ILE A 18 16.39 1.43 6.28
N LEU A 19 16.32 2.61 5.65
CA LEU A 19 15.92 3.85 6.31
C LEU A 19 14.50 3.77 6.89
N HIS A 20 13.59 3.11 6.16
CA HIS A 20 12.21 2.95 6.60
C HIS A 20 12.05 1.94 7.74
N LYS A 21 12.71 0.77 7.68
CA LYS A 21 12.71 -0.22 8.77
C LYS A 21 13.22 0.39 10.08
N HIS A 22 14.25 1.23 10.00
CA HIS A 22 14.76 1.95 11.17
C HIS A 22 13.78 3.03 11.67
N SER A 23 13.14 3.80 10.79
CA SER A 23 12.14 4.79 11.19
C SER A 23 10.90 4.17 11.86
N LEU A 24 10.41 3.04 11.34
CA LEU A 24 9.26 2.32 11.91
C LEU A 24 9.62 1.71 13.27
N ALA A 25 10.80 1.10 13.39
CA ALA A 25 11.30 0.57 14.66
C ALA A 25 11.42 1.66 15.73
N VAL A 26 11.98 2.83 15.37
CA VAL A 26 12.08 3.98 16.29
C VAL A 26 10.69 4.48 16.71
N PHE A 27 9.74 4.58 15.79
CA PHE A 27 8.37 5.02 16.09
C PHE A 27 7.62 4.02 17.01
N LEU A 28 7.77 2.72 16.76
CA LEU A 28 7.19 1.66 17.60
C LEU A 28 7.80 1.66 19.00
N ILE A 29 9.12 1.83 19.13
CA ILE A 29 9.80 1.95 20.42
C ILE A 29 9.26 3.15 21.20
N ILE A 30 9.17 4.32 20.57
CA ILE A 30 8.63 5.53 21.22
C ILE A 30 7.18 5.31 21.67
N THR A 31 6.35 4.69 20.84
CA THR A 31 4.95 4.41 21.17
C THR A 31 4.85 3.42 22.33
N PHE A 32 5.65 2.35 22.33
CA PHE A 32 5.71 1.39 23.44
C PHE A 32 6.15 2.04 24.74
N LEU A 33 7.15 2.93 24.70
CA LEU A 33 7.61 3.67 25.87
C LEU A 33 6.54 4.62 26.40
N LEU A 34 5.80 5.31 25.53
CA LEU A 34 4.71 6.22 25.92
C LEU A 34 3.50 5.48 26.49
N VAL A 35 3.11 4.35 25.88
CA VAL A 35 2.02 3.51 26.37
C VAL A 35 2.41 2.83 27.68
N GLY A 36 3.61 2.27 27.76
CA GLY A 36 4.14 1.66 28.98
C GLY A 36 4.20 2.65 30.14
N SER A 37 4.68 3.87 29.90
CA SER A 37 4.69 4.93 30.93
C SER A 37 3.29 5.40 31.32
N PHE A 38 2.33 5.47 30.38
CA PHE A 38 0.93 5.75 30.72
C PHE A 38 0.31 4.66 31.60
N PHE A 39 0.49 3.38 31.26
CA PHE A 39 0.00 2.26 32.08
C PHE A 39 0.69 2.20 33.44
N TYR A 40 1.97 2.53 33.52
CA TYR A 40 2.69 2.67 34.78
C TYR A 40 2.05 3.75 35.67
N ILE A 41 1.78 4.94 35.12
CA ILE A 41 1.10 6.04 35.85
C ILE A 41 -0.32 5.64 36.29
N VAL A 42 -1.08 4.98 35.41
CA VAL A 42 -2.42 4.47 35.74
C VAL A 42 -2.34 3.39 36.82
N SER A 43 -1.37 2.48 36.77
CA SER A 43 -1.15 1.45 37.79
C SER A 43 -0.83 2.07 39.16
N LEU A 44 -0.03 3.14 39.19
CA LEU A 44 0.26 3.90 40.40
C LEU A 44 -0.99 4.59 40.95
N SER A 45 -1.88 5.04 40.07
CA SER A 45 -3.13 5.72 40.44
C SER A 45 -4.21 4.76 40.95
N PHE A 46 -4.28 3.54 40.39
CA PHE A 46 -5.23 2.50 40.83
C PHE A 46 -4.76 1.71 42.05
N ASN A 47 -3.44 1.60 42.29
CA ASN A 47 -2.88 1.01 43.51
C ASN A 47 -2.85 1.97 44.72
N GLY A 48 -3.65 3.04 44.68
CA GLY A 48 -3.92 3.92 45.83
C GLY A 48 -4.58 3.23 47.03
N SER A 49 -4.61 1.89 47.11
CA SER A 49 -5.04 1.17 48.30
C SER A 49 -4.15 -0.05 48.59
N LYS A 50 -3.29 0.15 49.60
CA LYS A 50 -2.54 -0.83 50.41
C LYS A 50 -1.22 -1.34 49.83
N ASN A 51 -0.19 -0.55 50.13
CA ASN A 51 1.12 -0.98 50.63
C ASN A 51 1.81 -2.14 49.88
N SER A 52 2.36 -1.85 48.71
CA SER A 52 3.71 -2.32 48.42
C SER A 52 4.55 -1.09 48.06
N PRO A 53 5.59 -0.74 48.84
CA PRO A 53 6.43 0.40 48.50
C PRO A 53 7.02 0.14 47.12
N VAL A 54 6.76 1.05 46.17
CA VAL A 54 7.57 1.14 44.96
C VAL A 54 9.01 1.21 45.45
N ASP A 55 9.81 0.21 45.10
CA ASP A 55 11.19 0.09 45.58
C ASP A 55 11.99 1.24 44.96
N ALA A 56 12.02 2.36 45.68
CA ALA A 56 12.66 3.61 45.26
C ALA A 56 14.16 3.41 44.97
N ASN A 57 14.73 2.26 45.34
CA ASN A 57 16.10 1.90 45.05
C ASN A 57 16.33 1.54 43.56
N ASN A 58 15.32 1.19 42.77
CA ASN A 58 15.48 0.80 41.36
C ASN A 58 15.20 1.93 40.35
N LEU A 59 14.56 3.03 40.79
CA LEU A 59 14.27 4.19 39.94
C LEU A 59 15.53 4.84 39.31
N PRO A 60 16.70 4.90 39.99
CA PRO A 60 17.93 5.42 39.39
C PRO A 60 18.41 4.61 38.18
N ASP A 61 18.18 3.29 38.18
CA ASP A 61 18.63 2.39 37.12
C ASP A 61 17.78 2.54 35.86
N GLU A 62 16.45 2.63 36.00
CA GLU A 62 15.54 2.89 34.87
C GLU A 62 15.80 4.26 34.21
N ILE A 63 16.03 5.30 35.01
CA ILE A 63 16.40 6.63 34.49
C ILE A 63 17.73 6.56 33.74
N THR A 64 18.68 5.77 34.22
CA THR A 64 19.98 5.57 33.56
C THR A 64 19.81 4.83 32.24
N GLN A 65 18.96 3.79 32.20
CA GLN A 65 18.64 3.07 30.97
C GLN A 65 17.98 3.97 29.92
N LEU A 66 16.93 4.73 30.30
CA LEU A 66 16.23 5.63 29.38
C LEU A 66 17.15 6.73 28.82
N LYS A 67 18.10 7.23 29.63
CA LYS A 67 19.12 8.18 29.15
C LYS A 67 20.06 7.56 28.13
N SER A 68 20.43 6.29 28.32
CA SER A 68 21.24 5.53 27.36
C SER A 68 20.49 5.32 26.04
N GLU A 69 19.23 4.89 26.09
CA GLU A 69 18.38 4.70 24.91
C GLU A 69 18.17 6.02 24.14
N LEU A 70 17.91 7.12 24.84
CA LEU A 70 17.80 8.44 24.23
C LEU A 70 19.10 8.88 23.55
N ALA A 71 20.26 8.53 24.11
CA ALA A 71 21.56 8.82 23.49
C ALA A 71 21.75 8.03 22.19
N VAL A 72 21.36 6.75 22.17
CA VAL A 72 21.40 5.91 20.96
C VAL A 72 20.50 6.46 19.86
N VAL A 73 19.26 6.85 20.18
CA VAL A 73 18.33 7.43 19.18
C VAL A 73 18.86 8.75 18.62
N LYS A 74 19.48 9.59 19.46
CA LYS A 74 20.14 10.83 18.99
C LYS A 74 21.31 10.56 18.05
N ASP A 75 22.15 9.55 18.36
CA ASP A 75 23.26 9.16 17.49
C ASP A 75 22.74 8.65 16.14
N GLN A 76 21.71 7.79 16.14
CA GLN A 76 21.07 7.30 14.92
C GLN A 76 20.51 8.44 14.07
N LYS A 77 19.81 9.41 14.69
CA LYS A 77 19.33 10.61 13.99
C LYS A 77 20.47 11.39 13.33
N ASN A 78 21.56 11.63 14.07
CA ASN A 78 22.70 12.39 13.53
C ASN A 78 23.35 11.66 12.35
N ARG A 79 23.51 10.33 12.42
CA ARG A 79 24.04 9.53 11.30
C ARG A 79 23.15 9.61 10.07
N LEU A 80 21.83 9.54 10.26
CA LEU A 80 20.85 9.69 9.18
C LEU A 80 20.92 11.07 8.53
N GLU A 81 21.06 12.13 9.32
CA GLU A 81 21.25 13.49 8.81
C GLU A 81 22.58 13.61 8.03
N GLU A 82 23.65 12.98 8.50
CA GLU A 82 24.93 12.94 7.78
C GLU A 82 24.84 12.17 6.46
N GLU A 83 24.18 11.01 6.45
CA GLU A 83 23.97 10.22 5.24
C GLU A 83 23.11 10.96 4.23
N TYR A 84 22.03 11.60 4.69
CA TYR A 84 21.19 12.47 3.87
C TYR A 84 22.00 13.60 3.25
N ASN A 85 22.81 14.30 4.04
CA ASN A 85 23.67 15.37 3.56
C ASN A 85 24.74 14.88 2.59
N LYS A 86 25.34 13.70 2.82
CA LYS A 86 26.26 13.05 1.88
C LYS A 86 25.57 12.72 0.57
N LEU A 87 24.35 12.17 0.63
CA LEU A 87 23.58 11.83 -0.58
C LEU A 87 23.26 13.09 -1.39
N ASN A 88 22.81 14.15 -0.71
CA ASN A 88 22.49 15.43 -1.33
C ASN A 88 23.73 16.10 -1.96
N ASN A 89 24.87 16.08 -1.26
CA ASN A 89 26.12 16.69 -1.74
C ASN A 89 26.81 15.87 -2.84
N ASN A 90 26.77 14.55 -2.78
CA ASN A 90 27.41 13.67 -3.76
C ASN A 90 26.56 13.47 -5.02
N ASN A 91 25.25 13.68 -4.91
CA ASN A 91 24.33 13.55 -6.03
C ASN A 91 23.45 14.80 -6.20
N PRO A 92 24.03 15.99 -6.46
CA PRO A 92 23.22 17.17 -6.79
C PRO A 92 22.36 16.94 -8.03
N ARG A 93 22.73 15.95 -8.86
CA ARG A 93 22.00 15.48 -10.06
C ARG A 93 20.82 14.55 -9.81
N ILE A 94 20.77 13.81 -8.71
CA ILE A 94 19.59 12.96 -8.39
C ILE A 94 18.40 13.83 -7.95
N LEU A 95 18.69 15.04 -7.44
CA LEU A 95 17.71 16.08 -7.09
C LEU A 95 17.65 17.23 -8.09
N THR A 96 18.34 17.14 -9.24
CA THR A 96 18.08 18.08 -10.32
C THR A 96 16.79 17.63 -10.98
N VAL A 97 15.68 18.17 -10.46
CA VAL A 97 14.47 18.51 -11.23
C VAL A 97 14.92 18.78 -12.66
N LEU A 98 14.61 17.87 -13.59
CA LEU A 98 14.83 18.15 -15.00
C LEU A 98 14.18 19.52 -15.22
N PRO A 99 14.92 20.53 -15.70
CA PRO A 99 14.33 21.85 -15.87
C PRO A 99 13.05 21.70 -16.67
N VAL A 100 11.99 22.40 -16.29
CA VAL A 100 10.66 22.28 -16.93
C VAL A 100 10.77 22.51 -18.46
N ASP A 101 11.81 23.21 -18.92
CA ASP A 101 12.18 23.42 -20.32
C ASP A 101 13.12 22.36 -20.95
N SER A 102 13.34 21.21 -20.31
CA SER A 102 14.32 20.19 -20.75
C SER A 102 13.95 19.44 -22.04
N GLY A 103 12.80 19.74 -22.63
CA GLY A 103 12.32 19.05 -23.84
C GLY A 103 11.98 17.57 -23.58
N VAL A 104 11.73 17.20 -22.32
CA VAL A 104 11.28 15.84 -21.97
C VAL A 104 9.85 15.68 -22.47
N ASN A 105 9.66 14.75 -23.40
CA ASN A 105 8.33 14.43 -23.88
C ASN A 105 7.57 13.66 -22.79
N PRO A 106 6.33 14.07 -22.44
CA PRO A 106 5.46 13.27 -21.60
C PRO A 106 5.22 11.86 -22.18
N PRO A 107 4.93 10.86 -21.34
CA PRO A 107 4.65 11.00 -19.91
C PRO A 107 5.91 11.04 -19.05
N TYR A 108 5.86 11.80 -17.95
CA TYR A 108 6.91 11.79 -16.94
C TYR A 108 6.37 12.10 -15.54
N THR A 109 7.14 11.68 -14.56
CA THR A 109 6.92 11.92 -13.14
C THR A 109 8.02 12.83 -12.62
N LEU A 110 7.63 13.87 -11.88
CA LEU A 110 8.54 14.75 -11.16
C LEU A 110 8.18 14.74 -9.67
N ILE A 111 9.20 14.70 -8.81
CA ILE A 111 9.02 14.81 -7.36
C ILE A 111 9.83 16.03 -6.89
N HIS A 112 9.15 17.03 -6.34
CA HIS A 112 9.78 18.24 -5.83
C HIS A 112 8.90 18.89 -4.77
N GLY A 113 9.48 19.61 -3.80
CA GLY A 113 8.69 20.39 -2.85
C GLY A 113 7.63 19.61 -2.04
N ARG A 114 7.85 18.31 -1.77
CA ARG A 114 6.84 17.39 -1.18
C ARG A 114 5.59 17.20 -2.05
N GLN A 115 5.73 17.35 -3.36
CA GLN A 115 4.69 17.11 -4.35
C GLN A 115 5.19 16.11 -5.38
N PHE A 116 4.23 15.36 -5.89
CA PHE A 116 4.34 14.48 -7.03
C PHE A 116 3.60 15.14 -8.19
N GLU A 117 4.28 15.32 -9.31
CA GLU A 117 3.70 15.81 -10.55
C GLU A 117 3.78 14.72 -11.61
N PHE A 118 2.64 14.36 -12.19
CA PHE A 118 2.57 13.45 -13.31
C PHE A 118 2.03 14.18 -14.53
N SER A 119 2.89 14.34 -15.53
CA SER A 119 2.55 15.03 -16.78
C SER A 119 2.36 14.01 -17.90
N PHE A 120 1.35 14.21 -18.75
CA PHE A 120 0.96 13.32 -19.84
C PHE A 120 0.32 14.12 -20.98
N LYS A 121 0.14 13.50 -22.15
CA LYS A 121 -0.54 14.14 -23.29
C LYS A 121 -2.01 13.72 -23.33
N LEU A 122 -2.90 14.68 -23.49
CA LEU A 122 -4.32 14.43 -23.77
C LEU A 122 -4.49 13.91 -25.21
N LEU A 123 -5.67 13.38 -25.54
CA LEU A 123 -6.02 13.00 -26.92
C LEU A 123 -5.98 14.20 -27.88
N SER A 124 -6.20 15.42 -27.38
CA SER A 124 -6.03 16.67 -28.14
C SER A 124 -4.56 16.95 -28.53
N GLY A 125 -3.61 16.33 -27.85
CA GLY A 125 -2.18 16.60 -27.95
C GLY A 125 -1.66 17.62 -26.92
N ASP A 126 -2.56 18.27 -26.16
CA ASP A 126 -2.18 19.17 -25.07
C ASP A 126 -1.51 18.40 -23.92
N ILE A 127 -0.67 19.08 -23.15
CA ILE A 127 -0.02 18.49 -21.97
C ILE A 127 -0.82 18.88 -20.73
N GLU A 128 -1.21 17.89 -19.94
CA GLU A 128 -1.86 18.06 -18.64
C GLU A 128 -0.91 17.55 -17.54
N THR A 129 -0.97 18.17 -16.35
CA THR A 129 -0.16 17.80 -15.19
C THR A 129 -1.03 17.59 -13.97
N TRP A 130 -0.98 16.40 -13.39
CA TRP A 130 -1.59 16.09 -12.11
C TRP A 130 -0.61 16.31 -10.96
N THR A 131 -0.98 17.15 -10.00
CA THR A 131 -0.19 17.39 -8.79
C THR A 131 -0.85 16.72 -7.59
N LEU A 132 -0.11 15.87 -6.89
CA LEU A 132 -0.51 15.17 -5.66
C LEU A 132 0.49 15.47 -4.53
N PRO A 133 0.06 15.60 -3.28
CA PRO A 133 0.98 15.71 -2.15
C PRO A 133 1.74 14.40 -1.96
N ILE A 134 3.03 14.46 -1.59
CA ILE A 134 3.86 13.26 -1.39
C ILE A 134 3.30 12.35 -0.29
N GLU A 135 2.58 12.93 0.68
CA GLU A 135 1.90 12.21 1.76
C GLU A 135 0.85 11.23 1.23
N SER A 136 0.23 11.51 0.07
CA SER A 136 -0.69 10.58 -0.58
C SER A 136 0.04 9.34 -1.07
N TYR A 137 1.22 9.51 -1.66
CA TYR A 137 2.08 8.40 -2.05
C TYR A 137 2.60 7.64 -0.83
N GLU A 138 3.15 8.32 0.17
CA GLU A 138 3.67 7.69 1.39
C GLU A 138 2.59 6.84 2.06
N ARG A 139 1.37 7.37 2.23
CA ARG A 139 0.25 6.63 2.80
C ARG A 139 -0.13 5.42 1.96
N SER A 140 -0.16 5.57 0.63
CA SER A 140 -0.48 4.49 -0.32
C SER A 140 0.57 3.38 -0.24
N TYR A 141 1.85 3.74 -0.31
CA TYR A 141 2.98 2.83 -0.25
C TYR A 141 3.05 2.11 1.09
N PHE A 142 2.97 2.83 2.22
CA PHE A 142 3.02 2.18 3.53
C PHE A 142 1.84 1.25 3.76
N ARG A 143 0.63 1.62 3.29
CA ARG A 143 -0.52 0.71 3.38
C ARG A 143 -0.32 -0.53 2.51
N GLY A 144 0.21 -0.38 1.30
CA GLY A 144 0.57 -1.49 0.42
C GLY A 144 1.63 -2.40 1.05
N GLU A 145 2.79 -1.85 1.41
CA GLU A 145 3.89 -2.56 2.06
C GLU A 145 3.44 -3.27 3.33
N TYR A 146 2.62 -2.62 4.15
CA TYR A 146 2.08 -3.21 5.36
C TYR A 146 1.29 -4.50 5.05
N LEU A 147 0.40 -4.47 4.05
CA LEU A 147 -0.37 -5.64 3.62
C LEU A 147 0.51 -6.73 2.98
N ARG A 148 1.59 -6.35 2.30
CA ARG A 148 2.49 -7.27 1.58
C ARG A 148 3.50 -7.96 2.49
N THR A 149 4.13 -7.21 3.39
CA THR A 149 5.32 -7.63 4.13
C THR A 149 4.99 -8.11 5.53
N LEU A 150 4.04 -7.47 6.21
CA LEU A 150 3.79 -7.73 7.62
C LEU A 150 2.82 -8.87 7.86
N ALA A 151 2.16 -9.39 6.83
CA ALA A 151 1.27 -10.53 7.00
C ALA A 151 2.04 -11.76 7.54
N PRO A 152 3.12 -12.31 6.93
CA PRO A 152 3.62 -13.60 7.40
C PRO A 152 4.49 -13.53 8.67
N GLU A 153 5.40 -12.55 8.76
CA GLU A 153 6.40 -12.51 9.83
C GLU A 153 5.84 -11.98 11.15
N ILE A 154 5.01 -10.92 11.12
CA ILE A 154 4.33 -10.45 12.35
C ILE A 154 3.33 -11.48 12.82
N ILE A 155 2.58 -12.13 11.92
CA ILE A 155 1.70 -13.24 12.32
C ILE A 155 2.53 -14.34 13.00
N GLN A 156 3.67 -14.75 12.42
CA GLN A 156 4.54 -15.76 13.05
C GLN A 156 5.10 -15.33 14.40
N GLU A 157 5.53 -14.08 14.54
CA GLU A 157 6.04 -13.55 15.81
C GLU A 157 4.93 -13.49 16.86
N GLN A 158 3.75 -13.00 16.51
CA GLN A 158 2.57 -12.97 17.38
C GLN A 158 2.13 -14.39 17.78
N TYR A 159 2.17 -15.37 16.86
CA TYR A 159 1.95 -16.78 17.18
C TYR A 159 3.01 -17.35 18.11
N SER A 160 4.28 -16.96 17.95
CA SER A 160 5.37 -17.38 18.85
C SER A 160 5.16 -16.82 20.26
N ILE A 161 4.80 -15.54 20.38
CA ILE A 161 4.45 -14.90 21.66
C ILE A 161 3.24 -15.61 22.29
N TYR A 162 2.20 -15.88 21.50
CA TYR A 162 1.03 -16.64 21.93
C TYR A 162 1.40 -18.03 22.46
N ASN A 163 2.20 -18.80 21.71
CA ASN A 163 2.62 -20.14 22.10
C ASN A 163 3.49 -20.12 23.38
N ASN A 164 4.37 -19.14 23.53
CA ASN A 164 5.17 -18.96 24.73
C ASN A 164 4.28 -18.66 25.95
N TYR A 165 3.24 -17.84 25.79
CA TYR A 165 2.28 -17.55 26.85
C TYR A 165 1.45 -18.80 27.24
N VAL A 166 0.97 -19.57 26.26
CA VAL A 166 0.28 -20.85 26.52
C VAL A 166 1.19 -21.82 27.30
N ASN A 167 2.44 -21.94 26.89
CA ASN A 167 3.42 -22.80 27.56
C ASN A 167 3.67 -22.37 29.01
N PHE A 168 3.82 -21.06 29.24
CA PHE A 168 3.94 -20.49 30.58
C PHE A 168 2.71 -20.80 31.44
N CYS A 169 1.51 -20.57 30.91
CA CYS A 169 0.25 -20.87 31.60
C CYS A 169 0.14 -22.35 31.99
N ASN A 170 0.46 -23.26 31.07
CA ASN A 170 0.46 -24.70 31.34
C ASN A 170 1.46 -25.07 32.44
N ALA A 171 2.65 -24.47 32.44
CA ALA A 171 3.66 -24.70 33.48
C ALA A 171 3.20 -24.22 34.86
N MET A 172 2.54 -23.06 34.93
CA MET A 172 2.01 -22.51 36.18
C MET A 172 0.88 -23.36 36.76
N VAL A 173 -0.04 -23.85 35.91
CA VAL A 173 -1.10 -24.78 36.31
C VAL A 173 -0.50 -26.10 36.79
N ALA A 174 0.51 -26.64 36.09
CA ALA A 174 1.20 -27.85 36.52
C ALA A 174 1.92 -27.69 37.88
N ALA A 175 2.36 -26.48 38.21
CA ALA A 175 2.94 -26.13 39.51
C ALA A 175 1.88 -25.89 40.61
N GLY A 176 0.59 -26.07 40.33
CA GLY A 176 -0.50 -25.85 41.28
C GLY A 176 -0.86 -24.38 41.49
N VAL A 177 -0.39 -23.48 40.64
CA VAL A 177 -0.75 -22.05 40.70
C VAL A 177 -2.06 -21.82 39.96
N ASN A 178 -3.03 -21.21 40.64
CA ASN A 178 -4.30 -20.83 40.03
C ASN A 178 -4.13 -19.52 39.23
N VAL A 179 -3.86 -19.65 37.93
CA VAL A 179 -3.74 -18.52 37.00
C VAL A 179 -4.95 -18.50 36.07
N ASN A 180 -5.68 -17.39 36.01
CA ASN A 180 -6.79 -17.22 35.06
C ASN A 180 -6.26 -16.86 33.66
N CYS A 181 -5.82 -17.87 32.93
CA CYS A 181 -5.26 -17.70 31.59
C CYS A 181 -6.32 -17.43 30.52
N GLU A 182 -7.60 -17.77 30.73
CA GLU A 182 -8.65 -17.63 29.70
C GLU A 182 -8.94 -16.17 29.31
N ASN A 183 -8.88 -15.24 30.26
CA ASN A 183 -9.17 -13.83 29.99
C ASN A 183 -8.08 -13.12 29.17
N TYR A 184 -6.82 -13.54 29.30
CA TYR A 184 -5.68 -12.96 28.57
C TYR A 184 -5.45 -13.65 27.23
N LEU A 185 -5.70 -14.95 27.19
CA LEU A 185 -5.60 -15.73 25.97
C LEU A 185 -6.69 -15.32 24.97
N SER A 186 -7.90 -15.08 25.45
CA SER A 186 -9.03 -14.66 24.60
C SER A 186 -8.85 -13.28 23.98
N SER A 187 -8.25 -12.31 24.67
CA SER A 187 -8.00 -10.98 24.11
C SER A 187 -6.85 -10.98 23.09
N THR A 188 -5.79 -11.73 23.34
CA THR A 188 -4.62 -11.80 22.45
C THR A 188 -4.88 -12.67 21.21
N LEU A 189 -5.54 -13.83 21.35
CA LEU A 189 -6.01 -14.60 20.18
C LEU A 189 -7.01 -13.82 19.36
N ARG A 190 -7.87 -13.06 20.02
CA ARG A 190 -8.85 -12.22 19.35
C ARG A 190 -8.13 -11.10 18.59
N SER A 191 -7.15 -10.42 19.18
CA SER A 191 -6.38 -9.39 18.46
C SER A 191 -5.55 -9.99 17.33
N VAL A 192 -4.97 -11.20 17.48
CA VAL A 192 -4.26 -11.87 16.39
C VAL A 192 -5.22 -12.30 15.28
N LYS A 193 -6.38 -12.90 15.59
CA LYS A 193 -7.37 -13.29 14.58
C LYS A 193 -8.07 -12.09 13.93
N GLU A 194 -8.32 -11.03 14.69
CA GLU A 194 -8.82 -9.75 14.17
C GLU A 194 -7.75 -9.13 13.28
N PHE A 195 -6.48 -9.16 13.66
CA PHE A 195 -5.36 -8.70 12.84
C PHE A 195 -5.14 -9.56 11.59
N GLU A 196 -5.28 -10.89 11.66
CA GLU A 196 -5.26 -11.79 10.51
C GLU A 196 -6.42 -11.52 9.57
N ASN A 197 -7.61 -11.26 10.10
CA ASN A 197 -8.80 -10.94 9.31
C ASN A 197 -8.79 -9.51 8.75
N GLU A 198 -8.19 -8.55 9.46
CA GLU A 198 -8.09 -7.14 9.05
C GLU A 198 -6.92 -6.90 8.09
N ASN A 199 -5.86 -7.72 8.16
CA ASN A 199 -4.63 -7.56 7.38
C ASN A 199 -4.37 -8.66 6.35
N SER A 200 -5.27 -9.64 6.23
CA SER A 200 -5.32 -10.46 5.03
C SER A 200 -6.02 -9.68 3.92
N ILE A 201 -5.39 -9.63 2.75
CA ILE A 201 -6.05 -9.14 1.55
C ILE A 201 -7.30 -10.01 1.35
N PRO A 202 -8.52 -9.42 1.31
CA PRO A 202 -9.74 -10.20 1.17
C PRO A 202 -9.67 -11.09 -0.06
N ARG A 203 -10.31 -12.26 0.01
CA ARG A 203 -10.36 -13.20 -1.10
C ARG A 203 -11.80 -13.47 -1.51
N ILE A 204 -12.00 -13.58 -2.81
CA ILE A 204 -13.26 -14.00 -3.42
C ILE A 204 -13.17 -15.47 -3.83
N ASN A 205 -14.28 -16.18 -3.72
CA ASN A 205 -14.40 -17.53 -4.23
C ASN A 205 -15.09 -17.50 -5.60
N ILE A 206 -14.41 -18.00 -6.62
CA ILE A 206 -14.92 -18.07 -7.99
C ILE A 206 -15.11 -19.53 -8.37
N ASN A 207 -16.31 -19.89 -8.84
CA ASN A 207 -16.58 -21.23 -9.39
C ASN A 207 -16.20 -21.28 -10.87
N LEU A 208 -15.05 -21.86 -11.16
CA LEU A 208 -14.53 -22.08 -12.50
C LEU A 208 -14.82 -23.52 -12.92
N ASN A 209 -15.79 -23.70 -13.82
CA ASN A 209 -16.16 -25.00 -14.38
C ASN A 209 -16.47 -26.08 -13.31
N GLY A 210 -17.11 -25.68 -12.21
CA GLY A 210 -17.44 -26.58 -11.10
C GLY A 210 -16.37 -26.66 -10.00
N VAL A 211 -15.21 -26.04 -10.20
CA VAL A 211 -14.13 -25.97 -9.20
C VAL A 211 -14.13 -24.59 -8.54
N ASN A 212 -14.19 -24.56 -7.21
CA ASN A 212 -14.10 -23.31 -6.45
C ASN A 212 -12.64 -22.93 -6.24
N GLU A 213 -12.23 -21.78 -6.75
CA GLU A 213 -10.89 -21.21 -6.62
C GLU A 213 -10.92 -19.88 -5.84
N ASN A 214 -9.84 -19.57 -5.11
CA ASN A 214 -9.74 -18.37 -4.28
C ASN A 214 -8.80 -17.33 -4.89
N PHE A 215 -9.35 -16.18 -5.25
CA PHE A 215 -8.61 -15.05 -5.81
C PHE A 215 -8.54 -13.89 -4.83
N TYR A 216 -7.55 -13.01 -4.99
CA TYR A 216 -7.55 -11.75 -4.25
C TYR A 216 -8.70 -10.87 -4.72
N ASP A 217 -9.39 -10.25 -3.78
CA ASP A 217 -10.39 -9.22 -4.07
C ASP A 217 -9.69 -7.88 -4.32
N TYR A 218 -9.46 -7.57 -5.59
CA TYR A 218 -8.76 -6.36 -5.99
C TYR A 218 -9.61 -5.09 -5.74
N THR A 219 -10.92 -5.23 -5.49
CA THR A 219 -11.76 -4.07 -5.16
C THR A 219 -11.36 -3.42 -3.84
N PHE A 220 -10.71 -4.17 -2.94
CA PHE A 220 -10.17 -3.66 -1.68
C PHE A 220 -9.11 -2.56 -1.86
N PHE A 221 -8.40 -2.54 -2.99
CA PHE A 221 -7.34 -1.56 -3.27
C PHE A 221 -7.86 -0.30 -3.97
N ILE A 222 -9.11 -0.30 -4.42
CA ILE A 222 -9.68 0.83 -5.13
C ILE A 222 -9.82 2.01 -4.17
N ASN A 223 -9.27 3.16 -4.58
CA ASN A 223 -9.29 4.38 -3.79
C ASN A 223 -9.35 5.60 -4.72
N SER A 224 -10.55 6.12 -4.93
CA SER A 224 -10.81 7.27 -5.79
C SER A 224 -10.48 8.62 -5.16
N GLY A 225 -10.44 8.70 -3.83
CA GLY A 225 -10.32 9.95 -3.07
C GLY A 225 -9.19 10.87 -3.53
N PRO A 226 -7.95 10.37 -3.70
CA PRO A 226 -6.83 11.17 -4.18
C PRO A 226 -7.00 11.74 -5.59
N PHE A 227 -7.86 11.15 -6.42
CA PHE A 227 -8.00 11.52 -7.83
C PHE A 227 -9.16 12.47 -8.11
N ILE A 228 -10.09 12.68 -7.16
CA ILE A 228 -11.31 13.49 -7.37
C ILE A 228 -10.99 14.86 -7.99
N ASN A 229 -9.94 15.52 -7.50
CA ASN A 229 -9.56 16.85 -7.99
C ASN A 229 -8.81 16.80 -9.32
N VAL A 230 -8.00 15.76 -9.55
CA VAL A 230 -7.13 15.70 -10.74
C VAL A 230 -7.87 15.20 -11.98
N VAL A 231 -8.95 14.43 -11.83
CA VAL A 231 -9.81 14.02 -12.97
C VAL A 231 -10.82 15.10 -13.37
N LYS A 232 -11.02 16.13 -12.53
CA LYS A 232 -12.01 17.18 -12.78
C LYS A 232 -11.79 17.94 -14.10
N PRO A 233 -10.56 18.38 -14.47
CA PRO A 233 -10.34 19.05 -15.76
C PRO A 233 -10.73 18.19 -16.97
N ILE A 234 -10.46 16.88 -16.92
CA ILE A 234 -10.84 15.93 -17.97
C ILE A 234 -12.37 15.84 -18.07
N LYS A 235 -13.04 15.69 -16.93
CA LYS A 235 -14.50 15.63 -16.87
C LYS A 235 -15.15 16.91 -17.41
N ASP A 236 -14.61 18.07 -17.08
CA ASP A 236 -15.14 19.37 -17.50
C ASP A 236 -14.93 19.64 -19.01
N ALA A 237 -13.86 19.09 -19.60
CA ALA A 237 -13.52 19.28 -21.00
C ALA A 237 -14.19 18.26 -21.96
N ALA A 238 -14.60 17.11 -21.45
CA ALA A 238 -15.15 16.02 -22.27
C ALA A 238 -16.57 16.32 -22.79
N THR A 239 -16.88 15.83 -23.99
CA THR A 239 -18.18 16.02 -24.63
C THR A 239 -19.25 15.03 -24.16
N ASP A 240 -18.84 13.84 -23.75
CA ASP A 240 -19.69 12.76 -23.26
C ASP A 240 -18.88 11.78 -22.38
N ASP A 241 -19.58 10.80 -21.80
CA ASP A 241 -18.99 9.83 -20.89
C ASP A 241 -17.93 8.94 -21.59
N TYR A 242 -18.09 8.65 -22.89
CA TYR A 242 -17.13 7.83 -23.64
C TYR A 242 -15.81 8.59 -23.82
N ALA A 243 -15.87 9.88 -24.16
CA ALA A 243 -14.69 10.73 -24.25
C ALA A 243 -13.90 10.79 -22.93
N ILE A 244 -14.59 10.81 -21.78
CA ILE A 244 -13.93 10.74 -20.47
C ILE A 244 -13.22 9.39 -20.30
N ILE A 245 -13.91 8.28 -20.58
CA ILE A 245 -13.36 6.92 -20.43
C ILE A 245 -12.14 6.73 -21.35
N GLU A 246 -12.23 7.18 -22.60
CA GLU A 246 -11.16 7.08 -23.58
C GLU A 246 -9.94 7.93 -23.20
N GLU A 247 -10.15 9.13 -22.65
CA GLU A 247 -9.05 9.97 -22.15
C GLU A 247 -8.38 9.33 -20.92
N LEU A 248 -9.14 8.78 -19.96
CA LEU A 248 -8.55 8.06 -18.83
C LEU A 248 -7.73 6.83 -19.29
N PHE A 249 -8.23 6.08 -20.28
CA PHE A 249 -7.46 5.01 -20.90
C PHE A 249 -6.19 5.53 -21.59
N ASN A 250 -6.28 6.67 -22.30
CA ASN A 250 -5.14 7.33 -22.92
C ASN A 250 -4.06 7.74 -21.89
N ILE A 251 -4.44 8.11 -20.68
CA ILE A 251 -3.51 8.43 -19.59
C ILE A 251 -2.81 7.16 -19.10
N ILE A 252 -3.55 6.09 -18.85
CA ILE A 252 -2.99 4.83 -18.34
C ILE A 252 -2.05 4.19 -19.37
N LYS A 253 -2.41 4.18 -20.66
CA LYS A 253 -1.53 3.57 -21.69
C LYS A 253 -0.20 4.31 -21.82
N GLN A 254 -0.18 5.61 -21.51
CA GLN A 254 1.04 6.42 -21.48
C GLN A 254 1.86 6.13 -20.22
N GLY A 255 1.25 6.20 -19.04
CA GLY A 255 1.96 6.19 -17.76
C GLY A 255 2.62 4.85 -17.41
N PRO A 256 1.97 3.97 -16.62
CA PRO A 256 2.59 2.75 -16.13
C PRO A 256 3.14 1.85 -17.24
N VAL A 257 4.42 1.47 -17.12
CA VAL A 257 5.01 0.41 -17.93
C VAL A 257 4.52 -0.92 -17.37
N TYR A 258 4.05 -1.80 -18.25
CA TYR A 258 3.69 -3.16 -17.84
C TYR A 258 4.93 -3.88 -17.33
N VAL A 259 4.91 -4.30 -16.07
CA VAL A 259 5.99 -5.07 -15.44
C VAL A 259 5.37 -6.33 -14.87
N LYS A 260 5.63 -7.47 -15.53
CA LYS A 260 5.16 -8.76 -15.05
C LYS A 260 5.79 -9.06 -13.69
N GLU A 261 4.98 -9.28 -12.67
CA GLU A 261 5.48 -9.70 -11.36
C GLU A 261 5.77 -11.20 -11.30
N ILE A 262 6.66 -11.59 -10.39
CA ILE A 262 6.96 -13.01 -10.10
C ILE A 262 5.92 -13.56 -9.10
N LYS A 263 5.32 -12.69 -8.29
CA LYS A 263 4.30 -13.01 -7.30
C LYS A 263 3.24 -11.90 -7.35
N GLU A 264 1.98 -12.29 -7.51
CA GLU A 264 0.82 -11.39 -7.51
C GLU A 264 0.81 -10.55 -6.23
N THR A 265 1.09 -9.25 -6.37
CA THR A 265 1.24 -8.38 -5.22
C THR A 265 0.57 -7.02 -5.48
N PRO A 266 -0.76 -6.93 -5.33
CA PRO A 266 -1.52 -5.75 -5.74
C PRO A 266 -1.04 -4.47 -5.06
N ARG A 267 -1.00 -3.40 -5.84
CA ARG A 267 -0.60 -2.05 -5.44
C ARG A 267 -1.81 -1.14 -5.37
N TYR A 268 -1.71 -0.15 -4.51
CA TYR A 268 -2.70 0.92 -4.48
C TYR A 268 -2.54 1.83 -5.71
N PRO A 269 -3.62 2.47 -6.19
CA PRO A 269 -3.62 3.29 -7.40
C PRO A 269 -2.50 4.33 -7.49
N ILE A 270 -2.24 5.06 -6.40
CA ILE A 270 -1.19 6.08 -6.39
C ILE A 270 0.18 5.42 -6.51
N GLU A 271 0.39 4.28 -5.86
CA GLU A 271 1.63 3.52 -5.98
C GLU A 271 1.85 3.05 -7.41
N THR A 272 0.81 2.54 -8.09
CA THR A 272 0.89 2.15 -9.51
C THR A 272 1.25 3.34 -10.41
N LEU A 273 0.57 4.47 -10.23
CA LEU A 273 0.81 5.69 -11.01
C LEU A 273 2.22 6.25 -10.79
N THR A 274 2.64 6.34 -9.54
CA THR A 274 3.91 6.97 -9.14
C THR A 274 5.12 6.06 -9.31
N GLY A 275 4.94 4.75 -9.14
CA GLY A 275 5.95 3.72 -9.39
C GLY A 275 6.25 3.53 -10.88
N GLY A 276 5.44 4.13 -11.76
CA GLY A 276 5.64 4.09 -13.20
C GLY A 276 5.41 2.70 -13.80
N GLY A 277 4.62 1.84 -13.13
CA GLY A 277 4.41 0.49 -13.60
C GLY A 277 3.59 -0.39 -12.66
N GLY A 278 3.03 -1.43 -13.26
CA GLY A 278 2.23 -2.48 -12.66
C GLY A 278 1.78 -3.44 -13.75
N ASP A 279 1.27 -4.61 -13.38
CA ASP A 279 0.65 -5.58 -14.28
C ASP A 279 -0.87 -5.40 -14.35
N CYS A 280 -1.61 -6.47 -14.64
CA CYS A 280 -3.02 -6.40 -15.04
C CYS A 280 -3.92 -5.88 -13.92
N GLU A 281 -3.69 -6.34 -12.70
CA GLU A 281 -4.43 -5.96 -11.51
C GLU A 281 -4.12 -4.54 -11.08
N ASP A 282 -2.84 -4.15 -11.07
CA ASP A 282 -2.41 -2.82 -10.64
C ASP A 282 -3.01 -1.73 -11.53
N THR A 283 -2.96 -1.95 -12.85
CA THR A 283 -3.49 -1.00 -13.84
C THR A 283 -5.03 -1.00 -13.86
N SER A 284 -5.67 -2.14 -13.61
CA SER A 284 -7.13 -2.24 -13.44
C SER A 284 -7.61 -1.53 -12.17
N ILE A 285 -6.92 -1.69 -11.04
CA ILE A 285 -7.17 -0.99 -9.77
C ILE A 285 -7.05 0.53 -9.96
N LEU A 286 -6.01 0.98 -10.67
CA LEU A 286 -5.83 2.38 -11.02
C LEU A 286 -6.98 2.90 -11.89
N MET A 287 -7.32 2.20 -12.98
CA MET A 287 -8.42 2.62 -13.87
C MET A 287 -9.75 2.69 -13.15
N ALA A 288 -10.10 1.66 -12.37
CA ALA A 288 -11.33 1.65 -11.60
C ALA A 288 -11.39 2.81 -10.59
N SER A 289 -10.26 3.14 -9.94
CA SER A 289 -10.17 4.27 -9.01
C SER A 289 -10.37 5.62 -9.69
N LEU A 290 -9.84 5.79 -10.90
CA LEU A 290 -10.04 7.00 -11.71
C LEU A 290 -11.51 7.13 -12.16
N LEU A 291 -12.13 6.06 -12.63
CA LEU A 291 -13.54 6.05 -13.02
C LEU A 291 -14.46 6.41 -11.85
N LYS A 292 -14.23 5.81 -10.67
CA LYS A 292 -14.98 6.15 -9.44
C LYS A 292 -14.71 7.58 -8.95
N ALA A 293 -13.57 8.18 -9.31
CA ALA A 293 -13.28 9.59 -9.02
C ALA A 293 -14.02 10.54 -9.96
N VAL A 294 -14.29 10.13 -11.22
CA VAL A 294 -15.09 10.89 -12.17
C VAL A 294 -16.55 10.96 -11.72
N ASP A 295 -17.16 9.81 -11.43
CA ASP A 295 -18.52 9.73 -10.90
C ASP A 295 -18.67 8.51 -9.98
N PRO A 296 -18.98 8.72 -8.68
CA PRO A 296 -19.18 7.60 -7.75
C PRO A 296 -20.43 6.77 -8.08
N ASN A 297 -21.34 7.24 -8.94
CA ASN A 297 -22.55 6.52 -9.32
C ASN A 297 -22.35 5.62 -10.56
N TRP A 298 -21.23 5.73 -11.27
CA TRP A 298 -20.94 4.79 -12.35
C TRP A 298 -20.76 3.39 -11.77
N GLU A 299 -21.37 2.40 -12.43
CA GLU A 299 -21.18 1.01 -12.08
C GLU A 299 -19.83 0.57 -12.65
N VAL A 300 -18.87 0.36 -11.76
CA VAL A 300 -17.53 -0.12 -12.12
C VAL A 300 -17.39 -1.53 -11.56
N LYS A 301 -16.87 -2.44 -12.37
CA LYS A 301 -16.61 -3.83 -12.00
C LYS A 301 -15.21 -4.23 -12.41
N LEU A 302 -14.56 -5.05 -11.60
CA LEU A 302 -13.37 -5.80 -11.99
C LEU A 302 -13.83 -7.15 -12.52
N TYR A 303 -13.44 -7.47 -13.75
CA TYR A 303 -13.76 -8.75 -14.39
C TYR A 303 -12.52 -9.64 -14.37
N TYR A 304 -12.62 -10.74 -13.63
CA TYR A 304 -11.61 -11.80 -13.61
C TYR A 304 -11.86 -12.72 -14.81
N ILE A 305 -10.88 -12.86 -15.69
CA ILE A 305 -11.06 -13.52 -16.99
C ILE A 305 -9.93 -14.50 -17.31
N ASP A 306 -10.19 -15.37 -18.28
CA ASP A 306 -9.15 -16.05 -19.04
C ASP A 306 -8.76 -15.14 -20.21
N GLY A 307 -7.61 -14.47 -20.12
CA GLY A 307 -7.13 -13.59 -21.18
C GLY A 307 -6.84 -14.34 -22.48
N ASP A 308 -6.54 -15.64 -22.40
CA ASP A 308 -6.26 -16.49 -23.57
C ASP A 308 -7.56 -17.03 -24.18
N ASN A 309 -8.60 -17.26 -23.36
CA ASN A 309 -9.91 -17.79 -23.78
C ASN A 309 -11.10 -16.97 -23.27
N PRO A 310 -11.25 -15.69 -23.65
CA PRO A 310 -12.17 -14.75 -23.01
C PRO A 310 -13.67 -15.10 -23.16
N LYS A 311 -14.04 -16.08 -23.99
CA LYS A 311 -15.43 -16.56 -24.15
C LYS A 311 -15.68 -17.93 -23.55
N SER A 312 -14.64 -18.63 -23.13
CA SER A 312 -14.75 -19.98 -22.57
C SER A 312 -13.63 -20.14 -21.55
N PRO A 313 -13.74 -19.49 -20.38
CA PRO A 313 -12.65 -19.45 -19.41
C PRO A 313 -12.26 -20.84 -18.93
N GLU A 314 -10.98 -21.19 -19.06
CA GLU A 314 -10.42 -22.44 -18.55
C GLU A 314 -9.59 -22.21 -17.28
N LYS A 315 -9.08 -21.00 -17.10
CA LYS A 315 -8.31 -20.49 -15.96
C LYS A 315 -8.59 -19.01 -15.78
N ILE A 316 -8.25 -18.45 -14.62
CA ILE A 316 -8.23 -16.99 -14.44
C ILE A 316 -6.77 -16.56 -14.38
N ASN A 317 -6.36 -15.74 -15.34
CA ASN A 317 -4.99 -15.28 -15.48
C ASN A 317 -4.89 -13.79 -15.87
N HIS A 318 -6.02 -13.08 -15.86
CA HIS A 318 -6.08 -11.68 -16.23
C HIS A 318 -7.26 -10.99 -15.55
N VAL A 319 -7.16 -9.68 -15.36
CA VAL A 319 -8.25 -8.84 -14.85
C VAL A 319 -8.38 -7.59 -15.72
N ILE A 320 -9.62 -7.22 -16.01
CA ILE A 320 -9.98 -6.04 -16.80
C ILE A 320 -11.05 -5.23 -16.08
N VAL A 321 -11.30 -4.01 -16.55
CA VAL A 321 -12.34 -3.15 -15.97
C VAL A 321 -13.56 -3.12 -16.89
N TYR A 322 -14.74 -3.19 -16.29
CA TYR A 322 -16.01 -2.86 -16.94
C TYR A 322 -16.58 -1.59 -16.32
N VAL A 323 -17.17 -0.73 -17.16
CA VAL A 323 -17.88 0.46 -16.71
C VAL A 323 -19.23 0.57 -17.42
N ASP A 324 -20.26 0.91 -16.64
CA ASP A 324 -21.57 1.35 -17.11
C ASP A 324 -21.91 2.71 -16.51
N THR A 325 -22.07 3.71 -17.37
CA THR A 325 -22.42 5.09 -17.00
C THR A 325 -23.93 5.36 -17.07
N GLY A 326 -24.72 4.36 -17.47
CA GLY A 326 -26.12 4.48 -17.88
C GLY A 326 -26.29 4.96 -19.32
N LYS A 327 -25.23 5.47 -19.96
CA LYS A 327 -25.21 5.89 -21.37
C LYS A 327 -24.21 5.10 -22.20
N VAL A 328 -23.08 4.74 -21.58
CA VAL A 328 -21.97 4.02 -22.20
C VAL A 328 -21.68 2.79 -21.37
N GLN A 329 -21.52 1.66 -22.05
CA GLN A 329 -21.09 0.39 -21.47
C GLN A 329 -19.88 -0.11 -22.25
N THR A 330 -18.75 -0.34 -21.57
CA THR A 330 -17.55 -0.87 -22.23
C THR A 330 -16.66 -1.65 -21.28
N PHE A 331 -15.91 -2.59 -21.84
CA PHE A 331 -14.73 -3.17 -21.21
C PHE A 331 -13.49 -2.30 -21.50
N ILE A 332 -12.51 -2.38 -20.61
CA ILE A 332 -11.27 -1.62 -20.65
C ILE A 332 -10.13 -2.57 -20.33
N GLU A 333 -9.34 -2.90 -21.35
CA GLU A 333 -8.11 -3.66 -21.25
C GLU A 333 -6.94 -2.74 -20.91
N THR A 334 -6.63 -2.60 -19.63
CA THR A 334 -5.65 -1.61 -19.15
C THR A 334 -4.20 -1.95 -19.49
N THR A 335 -3.91 -3.19 -19.89
CA THR A 335 -2.56 -3.61 -20.31
C THR A 335 -2.31 -3.38 -21.80
N SER A 336 -3.37 -3.16 -22.59
CA SER A 336 -3.26 -2.86 -24.02
C SER A 336 -2.72 -1.46 -24.26
N LYS A 337 -1.78 -1.35 -25.21
CA LYS A 337 -1.24 -0.05 -25.65
C LYS A 337 -2.02 0.56 -26.82
N GLY A 338 -2.91 -0.21 -27.46
CA GLY A 338 -3.55 0.18 -28.73
C GLY A 338 -5.06 0.33 -28.63
N GLU A 339 -5.74 -0.73 -28.19
CA GLU A 339 -7.20 -0.81 -28.18
C GLU A 339 -7.72 -0.88 -26.75
N MET A 340 -8.70 -0.02 -26.43
CA MET A 340 -9.33 0.04 -25.11
C MET A 340 -10.21 -1.19 -24.85
N ASN A 341 -10.99 -1.61 -25.84
CA ASN A 341 -11.90 -2.75 -25.73
C ASN A 341 -11.64 -3.77 -26.83
N PRO A 342 -10.62 -4.64 -26.69
CA PRO A 342 -10.36 -5.70 -27.66
C PRO A 342 -11.42 -6.82 -27.65
N TYR A 343 -12.38 -6.76 -26.71
CA TYR A 343 -13.39 -7.78 -26.49
C TYR A 343 -14.76 -7.41 -27.06
N VAL A 344 -14.78 -6.79 -28.24
CA VAL A 344 -16.02 -6.37 -28.93
C VAL A 344 -17.04 -7.50 -29.14
N ASN A 345 -16.60 -8.75 -29.12
CA ASN A 345 -17.45 -9.93 -29.28
C ASN A 345 -17.89 -10.57 -27.94
N GLY A 346 -17.73 -9.85 -26.83
CA GLY A 346 -18.11 -10.29 -25.48
C GLY A 346 -16.98 -10.96 -24.71
N VAL A 347 -17.11 -10.89 -23.37
CA VAL A 347 -16.26 -11.52 -22.36
C VAL A 347 -17.15 -12.37 -21.46
N HIS A 348 -16.78 -13.62 -21.26
CA HIS A 348 -17.25 -14.44 -20.16
C HIS A 348 -16.22 -14.36 -19.06
N GLY A 349 -16.60 -13.77 -17.95
CA GLY A 349 -15.74 -13.56 -16.80
C GLY A 349 -16.55 -13.48 -15.53
N TYR A 350 -15.85 -13.27 -14.43
CA TYR A 350 -16.44 -13.24 -13.10
C TYR A 350 -16.39 -11.80 -12.59
N PRO A 351 -17.50 -11.05 -12.65
CA PRO A 351 -17.53 -9.66 -12.23
C PRO A 351 -17.52 -9.55 -10.70
N VAL A 352 -16.73 -8.61 -10.19
CA VAL A 352 -16.78 -8.14 -8.80
C VAL A 352 -17.07 -6.65 -8.82
N THR A 353 -18.13 -6.26 -8.14
CA THR A 353 -18.61 -4.87 -8.14
C THR A 353 -17.76 -4.01 -7.22
N VAL A 354 -17.34 -2.85 -7.72
CA VAL A 354 -16.63 -1.84 -6.96
C VAL A 354 -17.64 -1.04 -6.14
N ALA A 355 -17.50 -1.08 -4.82
CA ALA A 355 -18.39 -0.41 -3.88
C ALA A 355 -18.38 1.12 -3.99
#